data_AF-A0A9J6G5P5-F1
#
_entry.id   AF-A0A9J6G5P5-F1
#
_cell.length_a   1.000
_cell.length_b   1.000
_cell.length_c   1.000
_cell.angle_alpha   90.00
_cell.angle_beta   90.00
_cell.angle_gamma   90.00
#
_symmetry.space_group_name_H-M   'P 1'
#
loop_
_entity.id
_entity.type
_entity.pdbx_description
1 polymer ?
#
loop_
_entity_poly.entity_id
_entity_poly.type
_entity_poly.pdbx_seq_one_letter_code
_entity_poly.pdbx_strand_id
1 'polypeptide(L)' 'MATGRNGSARARFHLGDDLALLRQVLLLNPFRDASKWEAVAGVLKEVTGKVFSARSVRDRCDLLLAQYSANDRANLRK' A
#
# COMPACT_ATOMS: atom_id res chain seq x y z
N MET A 1 5.04 11.41 30.63
CA MET A 1 4.29 10.96 29.45
C MET A 1 4.51 11.97 28.34
N ALA A 2 5.39 11.68 27.39
CA ALA A 2 5.73 12.62 26.31
C ALA A 2 4.87 12.31 25.08
N THR A 3 3.82 13.09 24.86
CA THR A 3 3.05 13.09 23.61
C THR A 3 3.79 13.99 22.61
N GLY A 4 4.79 13.43 21.92
CA GLY A 4 5.40 14.07 20.77
C GLY A 4 4.47 13.94 19.57
N ARG A 5 3.70 15.00 19.26
CA ARG A 5 3.15 15.19 17.91
C ARG A 5 4.34 15.43 16.97
N ASN A 6 4.86 14.36 16.40
CA ASN A 6 5.91 14.47 15.39
C ASN A 6 5.31 15.13 14.15
N GLY A 7 5.89 16.26 13.72
CA GLY A 7 5.52 16.93 12.48
C GLY A 7 5.49 15.91 11.34
N SER A 8 4.39 15.90 10.59
CA SER A 8 4.06 14.87 9.60
C SER A 8 5.01 14.87 8.41
N ALA A 9 6.20 14.29 8.57
CA ALA A 9 6.97 13.81 7.44
C ALA A 9 6.12 12.77 6.70
N ARG A 10 5.78 13.03 5.43
CA ARG A 10 5.00 12.09 4.62
C ARG A 10 5.71 10.74 4.63
N ALA A 11 5.05 9.73 5.21
CA ALA A 11 5.58 8.38 5.22
C ALA A 11 5.81 7.92 3.77
N ARG A 12 7.03 7.46 3.48
CA ARG A 12 7.39 6.90 2.17
C ARG A 12 7.20 5.40 2.19
N PHE A 13 6.72 4.87 1.08
CA PHE A 13 6.66 3.42 0.85
C PHE A 13 8.07 2.88 0.56
N HIS A 14 8.37 1.74 1.18
CA HIS A 14 9.53 0.90 0.90
C HIS A 14 9.09 -0.50 0.53
N LEU A 15 10.02 -1.33 0.06
CA LEU A 15 9.74 -2.71 -0.37
C LEU A 15 8.97 -3.53 0.68
N GLY A 16 9.33 -3.41 1.97
CA GLY A 16 8.62 -4.10 3.04
C GLY A 16 7.15 -3.67 3.15
N ASP A 17 6.88 -2.37 2.98
CA ASP A 17 5.52 -1.82 2.98
C ASP A 17 4.74 -2.30 1.75
N ASP A 18 5.38 -2.36 0.58
CA ASP A 18 4.77 -2.84 -0.66
C ASP A 18 4.37 -4.32 -0.57
N LEU A 19 5.24 -5.16 0.02
CA LEU A 19 4.93 -6.57 0.24
C LEU A 19 3.79 -6.74 1.24
N ALA A 20 3.76 -5.94 2.31
CA ALA A 20 2.65 -5.94 3.26
C ALA A 20 1.35 -5.49 2.60
N LEU A 21 1.40 -4.43 1.79
CA LEU A 21 0.27 -3.90 1.02
C LEU A 21 -0.33 -4.97 0.12
N LEU A 22 0.49 -5.60 -0.72
CA LEU A 22 0.02 -6.61 -1.69
C LEU A 22 -0.61 -7.82 -0.98
N ARG A 23 -0.04 -8.27 0.15
CA ARG A 23 -0.62 -9.34 0.97
C ARG A 23 -2.02 -8.97 1.48
N GLN A 24 -2.19 -7.75 2.01
CA GLN A 24 -3.48 -7.32 2.54
C GLN A 24 -4.52 -7.07 1.44
N VAL A 25 -4.10 -6.52 0.31
CA VAL A 25 -4.96 -6.34 -0.87
C VAL A 25 -5.45 -7.71 -1.38
N LEU A 26 -4.59 -8.73 -1.41
CA LEU A 26 -4.99 -10.08 -1.79
C LEU A 26 -6.00 -10.69 -0.81
N LEU A 27 -5.79 -10.50 0.50
CA LEU A 27 -6.64 -11.08 1.54
C LEU A 27 -8.01 -10.40 1.65
N LEU A 28 -8.06 -9.07 1.59
CA LEU A 28 -9.30 -8.30 1.77
C LEU A 28 -10.04 -8.06 0.44
N ASN A 29 -9.31 -8.07 -0.67
CA ASN A 29 -9.79 -7.77 -2.03
C ASN A 29 -10.58 -6.46 -2.11
N PRO A 30 -9.92 -5.30 -1.91
CA PRO A 30 -10.55 -3.98 -1.96
C PRO A 30 -10.99 -3.55 -3.36
N PHE A 31 -10.67 -4.34 -4.40
CA PHE A 31 -11.19 -4.12 -5.76
C PHE A 31 -12.66 -4.55 -5.89
N ARG A 32 -13.12 -5.48 -5.06
CA ARG A 32 -14.55 -5.85 -4.98
C ARG A 32 -15.35 -4.87 -4.13
N ASP A 33 -14.72 -4.27 -3.13
CA ASP A 33 -15.36 -3.32 -2.20
C ASP A 33 -14.36 -2.23 -1.83
N ALA A 34 -14.60 -1.03 -2.36
CA ALA A 34 -13.72 0.12 -2.18
C ALA A 34 -13.66 0.61 -0.71
N SER A 35 -14.62 0.26 0.13
CA SER A 35 -14.61 0.61 1.56
C SER A 35 -13.44 -0.07 2.29
N LYS A 36 -12.96 -1.20 1.77
CA LYS A 36 -11.89 -1.99 2.38
C LYS A 36 -10.51 -1.35 2.26
N TRP A 37 -10.33 -0.30 1.46
CA TRP A 37 -9.06 0.43 1.39
C TRP A 37 -8.68 1.05 2.75
N GLU A 38 -9.67 1.46 3.55
CA GLU A 38 -9.44 1.95 4.91
C GLU A 38 -8.95 0.82 5.84
N ALA A 39 -9.54 -0.37 5.72
CA ALA A 39 -9.09 -1.55 6.47
C ALA A 39 -7.65 -1.94 6.11
N VAL A 40 -7.29 -1.91 4.82
CA VAL A 40 -5.91 -2.16 4.35
C VAL A 40 -4.95 -1.13 4.96
N ALA A 41 -5.31 0.16 4.95
CA ALA A 41 -4.49 1.22 5.53
C ALA A 41 -4.30 1.04 7.04
N GLY A 42 -5.36 0.64 7.75
CA GLY A 42 -5.31 0.29 9.17
C GLY A 42 -4.33 -0.84 9.46
N VAL A 43 -4.44 -1.96 8.72
CA VAL A 43 -3.53 -3.10 8.90
C VAL A 43 -2.09 -2.73 8.55
N LEU A 44 -1.88 -1.95 7.49
CA LEU A 44 -0.54 -1.46 7.14
C LEU A 44 0.09 -0.63 8.24
N LYS A 45 -0.70 0.21 8.92
CA LYS A 45 -0.22 0.97 10.08
C LYS A 45 0.23 0.06 11.21
N GLU A 46 -0.54 -0.98 11.53
CA GLU A 46 -0.17 -1.92 12.59
C GLU A 46 1.08 -2.73 12.24
N VAL A 47 1.26 -3.11 10.97
CA VAL A 47 2.40 -3.91 10.51
C VAL A 47 3.68 -3.09 10.34
N THR A 48 3.58 -1.86 9.84
CA THR A 48 4.74 -1.05 9.45
C THR A 48 5.06 0.08 10.43
N GLY A 49 4.13 0.40 11.34
CA GLY A 49 4.19 1.56 12.22
C GLY A 49 3.95 2.90 11.51
N LYS A 50 3.70 2.90 10.18
CA LYS A 50 3.53 4.09 9.37
C LYS A 50 2.06 4.38 9.09
N VAL A 51 1.68 5.64 9.19
CA VAL A 51 0.31 6.08 8.89
C VAL A 51 0.22 6.46 7.41
N PHE A 52 -0.58 5.71 6.65
CA PHE A 52 -0.92 6.03 5.27
C PHE A 52 -2.42 6.30 5.15
N SER A 53 -2.80 7.19 4.23
CA SER A 53 -4.21 7.36 3.87
C SER A 53 -4.66 6.23 2.94
N ALA A 54 -5.94 5.84 2.99
CA ALA A 54 -6.51 4.85 2.06
C ALA A 54 -6.28 5.24 0.59
N ARG A 55 -6.33 6.53 0.28
CA ARG A 55 -5.98 7.05 -1.05
C ARG A 55 -4.53 6.74 -1.42
N SER A 56 -3.58 7.09 -0.56
CA SER A 56 -2.15 6.82 -0.82
C SER A 56 -1.84 5.33 -0.96
N VAL A 57 -2.55 4.49 -0.20
CA VAL A 57 -2.46 3.03 -0.28
C VAL A 57 -2.96 2.52 -1.64
N ARG A 58 -4.12 3.01 -2.11
CA ARG A 58 -4.67 2.68 -3.43
C ARG A 58 -3.73 3.15 -4.55
N ASP A 59 -3.34 4.42 -4.54
CA ASP A 59 -2.46 5.00 -5.56
C ASP A 59 -1.14 4.22 -5.66
N ARG A 60 -0.60 3.77 -4.51
CA ARG A 60 0.61 2.92 -4.49
C ARG A 60 0.35 1.54 -5.08
N CYS A 61 -0.78 0.91 -4.76
CA CYS A 61 -1.15 -0.39 -5.32
C CYS A 61 -1.31 -0.33 -6.84
N ASP A 62 -2.00 0.69 -7.35
CA ASP A 62 -2.20 0.91 -8.80
C ASP A 62 -0.85 1.11 -9.51
N LEU A 63 0.07 1.88 -8.91
CA LEU A 63 1.42 2.06 -9.43
C LEU A 63 2.18 0.72 -9.51
N LEU A 64 2.11 -0.11 -8.47
CA LEU A 64 2.77 -1.43 -8.46
C LEU A 64 2.19 -2.33 -9.56
N LEU A 65 0.86 -2.40 -9.68
CA LEU A 65 0.19 -3.19 -10.71
C LEU A 65 0.57 -2.72 -12.13
N ALA A 66 0.61 -1.41 -12.36
CA ALA A 66 1.06 -0.84 -13.63
C ALA A 66 2.50 -1.25 -13.96
N GLN A 67 3.42 -1.15 -13.00
CA GLN A 67 4.82 -1.57 -13.17
C GLN A 67 4.95 -3.06 -13.47
N TYR A 68 4.26 -3.92 -12.72
CA TYR A 68 4.29 -5.37 -12.96
C TYR A 68 3.69 -5.75 -14.31
N SER A 69 2.55 -5.14 -14.69
CA SER A 69 1.94 -5.39 -16.00
C SER A 69 2.83 -4.95 -17.17
N ALA A 70 3.56 -3.85 -17.02
CA ALA A 70 4.51 -3.37 -18.02
C ALA A 70 5.71 -4.33 -18.15
N ASN A 71 6.25 -4.81 -17.03
CA ASN A 71 7.34 -5.77 -17.02
C ASN A 71 6.91 -7.15 -17.57
N ASP A 72 5.71 -7.60 -17.26
CA ASP A 72 5.16 -8.85 -17.79
C ASP A 72 5.04 -8.80 -19.33
N ARG A 73 4.49 -7.69 -19.86
CA ARG A 73 4.45 -7.45 -21.32
C ARG A 73 5.83 -7.39 -21.96
N ALA A 74 6.84 -6.87 -21.26
CA ALA A 74 8.21 -6.83 -21.77
C ALA A 74 8.83 -8.24 -21.81
N ASN A 75 8.56 -9.07 -20.81
CA ASN A 75 9.04 -10.45 -20.74
C ASN A 75 8.38 -11.35 -21.81
N LEU A 76 7.12 -11.10 -22.18
CA LEU A 76 6.42 -11.84 -23.25
C LEU A 76 6.93 -11.53 -24.66
N ARG A 77 7.75 -10.48 -24.84
CA ARG A 77 8.29 -10.05 -26.15
C ARG A 77 9.72 -10.53 -26.39
N LYS A 78 10.28 -11.35 -25.49
CA LYS A 78 11.64 -11.86 -25.53
C LYS A 78 11.63 -13.36 -25.75
#